data_AF-A0A7Y4Y050-F1
#
_entry.id   AF-A0A7Y4Y050-F1
#
_cell.length_a   1.000
_cell.length_b   1.000
_cell.length_c   1.000
_cell.angle_alpha   90.00
_cell.angle_beta   90.00
_cell.angle_gamma   90.00
#
_symmetry.space_group_name_H-M   'P 1'
#
loop_
_entity.id
_entity.type
_entity.pdbx_description
1 polymer ?
#
loop_
_entity_poly.entity_id
_entity_poly.type
_entity_poly.pdbx_seq_one_letter_code
_entity_poly.pdbx_strand_id
1 'polypeptide(L)'
;MRNSKSGSIKKALLLLCSGVLLISGGTLLYKSVFLAGQAALSVKQSAEPPLQPAGAFPTSSLNRFQFSDDGKDLFSLLVARYQDTQQLPRSAILFPADPPSQSNALTSPTGLRQQYWAEATSAIVSNAPKDALILSWWDDGQRVHFLSGLNAWLNKPAAATFAGEVWQALQPQLSLASSEEMPRLSKMAAWLTMDSDKALAEIAANFGKSQPIYLLVSNDLLLRQGELVAYGGSTLSFHANNIPAGADLHGDIAQVKRWAAETGEGNYLVQKEGQYYRAWSPSDPATKNALLVRLLPFIDSLKQLPKGVERVYQSGGGGYLSVYKLGEK
;
A
#
# COMPACT_ATOMS: atom_id res chain seq x y z
N MET A 1 -44.68 -22.64 -29.59
CA MET A 1 -44.76 -22.74 -28.11
C MET A 1 -43.58 -23.58 -27.59
N ARG A 2 -43.04 -23.21 -26.41
CA ARG A 2 -41.79 -23.62 -25.71
C ARG A 2 -40.58 -22.74 -26.05
N ASN A 3 -40.41 -21.58 -25.39
CA ASN A 3 -39.73 -21.30 -24.09
C ASN A 3 -38.24 -21.72 -24.10
N SER A 4 -37.27 -20.80 -24.18
CA SER A 4 -36.82 -19.77 -23.21
C SER A 4 -35.64 -20.26 -22.35
N LYS A 5 -34.48 -19.59 -22.50
CA LYS A 5 -33.46 -19.18 -21.49
C LYS A 5 -32.04 -19.39 -22.01
N SER A 6 -31.33 -18.31 -22.33
CA SER A 6 -29.90 -18.14 -21.97
C SER A 6 -29.49 -16.71 -22.26
N GLY A 7 -29.76 -15.83 -21.30
CA GLY A 7 -29.22 -14.47 -21.27
C GLY A 7 -28.71 -14.22 -19.86
N SER A 8 -27.43 -14.55 -19.60
CA SER A 8 -26.63 -14.00 -18.48
C SER A 8 -25.24 -14.66 -18.42
N ILE A 9 -24.37 -14.46 -19.43
CA ILE A 9 -22.93 -14.80 -19.33
C ILE A 9 -22.08 -13.68 -19.94
N LYS A 10 -22.40 -12.40 -19.68
CA LYS A 10 -21.64 -11.26 -20.24
C LYS A 10 -21.14 -10.23 -19.21
N LYS A 11 -20.94 -10.59 -17.94
CA LYS A 11 -20.45 -9.63 -16.92
C LYS A 11 -19.37 -10.11 -15.95
N ALA A 12 -18.53 -11.09 -16.32
CA ALA A 12 -17.45 -11.55 -15.44
C ALA A 12 -16.08 -11.72 -16.12
N LEU A 13 -15.83 -10.98 -17.21
CA LEU A 13 -14.56 -11.07 -17.94
C LEU A 13 -14.02 -9.68 -18.26
N LEU A 14 -13.49 -9.01 -17.25
CA LEU A 14 -12.66 -7.82 -17.42
C LEU A 14 -11.92 -7.54 -16.12
N LEU A 15 -10.65 -7.93 -16.06
CA LEU A 15 -9.54 -7.30 -15.32
C LEU A 15 -8.37 -8.30 -15.25
N LEU A 16 -7.58 -8.43 -16.33
CA LEU A 16 -6.32 -9.16 -16.33
C LEU A 16 -5.39 -8.60 -17.42
N CYS A 17 -4.44 -7.78 -16.99
CA CYS A 17 -3.25 -7.32 -17.71
C CYS A 17 -2.17 -7.12 -16.64
N SER A 18 -0.90 -7.49 -16.74
CA SER A 18 -0.09 -8.18 -17.74
C SER A 18 1.07 -8.83 -16.97
N GLY A 19 1.50 -10.02 -17.36
CA GLY A 19 2.65 -10.69 -16.74
C GLY A 19 3.89 -10.56 -17.61
N VAL A 20 5.02 -10.13 -17.02
CA VAL A 20 6.35 -10.46 -17.56
C VAL A 20 7.37 -10.64 -16.41
N LEU A 21 8.41 -11.43 -16.70
CA LEU A 21 9.53 -11.89 -15.87
C LEU A 21 10.25 -10.75 -15.13
N LEU A 22 10.49 -10.93 -13.83
CA LEU A 22 11.22 -9.98 -13.00
C LEU A 22 12.21 -10.73 -12.10
N ILE A 23 13.48 -10.33 -12.12
CA ILE A 23 14.41 -10.62 -11.02
C ILE A 23 14.28 -9.46 -10.03
N SER A 24 14.15 -9.83 -8.74
CA SER A 24 14.10 -9.01 -7.52
C SER A 24 13.06 -7.89 -7.41
N GLY A 25 12.16 -8.04 -6.43
CA GLY A 25 11.15 -7.03 -6.06
C GLY A 25 10.45 -7.27 -4.73
N GLY A 26 10.36 -8.53 -4.28
CA GLY A 26 9.71 -8.89 -3.02
C GLY A 26 10.61 -8.99 -1.80
N THR A 27 11.87 -8.59 -1.92
CA THR A 27 12.81 -8.48 -0.79
C THR A 27 12.55 -7.25 0.08
N LEU A 28 11.69 -6.32 -0.35
CA LEU A 28 11.46 -4.99 0.24
C LEU A 28 11.20 -4.96 1.75
N LEU A 29 10.49 -5.96 2.29
CA LEU A 29 10.19 -6.05 3.74
C LEU A 29 10.47 -7.45 4.32
N TYR A 30 10.84 -8.43 3.49
CA TYR A 30 11.13 -9.78 3.97
C TYR A 30 12.45 -9.83 4.75
N LYS A 31 13.50 -9.15 4.26
CA LYS A 31 14.81 -9.17 4.93
C LYS A 31 14.79 -8.43 6.28
N SER A 32 14.01 -7.36 6.42
CA SER A 32 13.92 -6.60 7.68
C SER A 32 13.08 -7.29 8.77
N VAL A 33 12.19 -8.23 8.41
CA VAL A 33 11.27 -8.87 9.37
C VAL A 33 11.61 -10.35 9.64
N PHE A 34 12.25 -11.09 8.72
CA PHE A 34 12.42 -12.54 8.84
C PHE A 34 13.83 -13.12 8.68
N LEU A 35 14.86 -12.31 8.45
CA LEU A 35 16.26 -12.78 8.42
C LEU A 35 17.08 -12.10 9.51
N ALA A 36 16.76 -12.41 10.76
CA ALA A 36 17.71 -12.27 11.86
C ALA A 36 18.89 -13.22 11.60
N GLY A 37 19.92 -12.75 10.89
CA GLY A 37 21.16 -13.50 10.67
C GLY A 37 21.85 -13.37 9.31
N GLN A 38 21.44 -12.49 8.39
CA GLN A 38 22.17 -12.25 7.13
C GLN A 38 22.66 -10.79 7.04
N ALA A 39 23.79 -10.59 6.36
CA ALA A 39 24.58 -9.35 6.28
C ALA A 39 23.77 -8.04 6.26
N ALA A 40 24.29 -7.01 6.94
CA ALA A 40 23.69 -5.68 7.01
C ALA A 40 23.38 -5.12 5.61
N LEU A 41 22.16 -4.60 5.42
CA LEU A 41 21.74 -3.95 4.19
C LEU A 41 22.65 -2.76 3.88
N SER A 42 23.22 -2.73 2.68
CA SER A 42 24.04 -1.60 2.22
C SER A 42 23.15 -0.51 1.65
N VAL A 43 23.41 0.74 2.07
CA VAL A 43 22.62 1.91 1.64
C VAL A 43 23.52 2.97 1.05
N LYS A 44 23.23 3.39 -0.19
CA LYS A 44 23.88 4.53 -0.84
C LYS A 44 22.89 5.67 -0.98
N GLN A 45 23.28 6.85 -0.49
CA GLN A 45 22.52 8.08 -0.67
C GLN A 45 23.14 8.93 -1.79
N SER A 46 22.30 9.49 -2.68
CA SER A 46 22.71 10.48 -3.68
C SER A 46 21.67 11.58 -3.81
N ALA A 47 22.11 12.81 -4.09
CA ALA A 47 21.20 13.90 -4.44
C ALA A 47 20.63 13.67 -5.85
N GLU A 48 19.36 14.05 -6.04
CA GLU A 48 18.65 13.95 -7.31
C GLU A 48 18.20 15.36 -7.76
N PRO A 49 18.03 15.59 -9.07
CA PRO A 49 17.35 16.78 -9.55
C PRO A 49 15.91 16.84 -9.02
N PRO A 50 15.27 18.03 -8.98
CA PRO A 50 13.87 18.15 -8.59
C PRO A 50 12.95 17.21 -9.38
N LEU A 51 11.92 16.67 -8.72
CA LEU A 51 11.01 15.69 -9.30
C LEU A 51 10.28 16.26 -10.52
N GLN A 52 10.12 15.43 -11.55
CA GLN A 52 9.33 15.73 -12.75
C GLN A 52 8.34 14.59 -13.04
N PRO A 53 7.01 14.85 -13.08
CA PRO A 53 6.37 16.12 -12.74
C PRO A 53 6.53 16.47 -11.26
N ALA A 54 6.51 17.76 -10.94
CA ALA A 54 6.56 18.22 -9.56
C ALA A 54 5.32 17.77 -8.76
N GLY A 55 5.49 17.58 -7.45
CA GLY A 55 4.36 17.42 -6.53
C GLY A 55 3.59 18.74 -6.33
N ALA A 56 2.60 18.73 -5.44
CA ALA A 56 1.83 19.91 -5.07
C ALA A 56 2.67 20.97 -4.34
N PHE A 57 3.85 20.60 -3.83
CA PHE A 57 4.79 21.48 -3.14
C PHE A 57 6.17 21.45 -3.79
N PRO A 58 6.87 22.58 -3.87
CA PRO A 58 8.25 22.62 -4.32
C PRO A 58 9.17 21.89 -3.32
N THR A 59 10.08 21.07 -3.84
CA THR A 59 11.06 20.35 -3.02
C THR A 59 12.26 21.23 -2.69
N SER A 60 12.66 21.30 -1.42
CA SER A 60 13.93 21.89 -1.01
C SER A 60 15.10 20.95 -1.24
N SER A 61 14.87 19.63 -1.17
CA SER A 61 15.82 18.62 -1.60
C SER A 61 15.12 17.34 -2.03
N LEU A 62 15.77 16.58 -2.91
CA LEU A 62 15.38 15.24 -3.30
C LEU A 62 16.62 14.34 -3.20
N ASN A 63 16.52 13.27 -2.40
CA ASN A 63 17.61 12.32 -2.22
C ASN A 63 17.14 10.91 -2.62
N ARG A 64 17.96 10.20 -3.39
CA ARG A 64 17.78 8.77 -3.66
C ARG A 64 18.53 7.94 -2.62
N PHE A 65 17.84 6.91 -2.13
CA PHE A 65 18.38 5.87 -1.27
C PHE A 65 18.33 4.56 -2.04
N GLN A 66 19.49 4.05 -2.42
CA GLN A 66 19.64 2.78 -3.11
C GLN A 66 20.04 1.71 -2.09
N PHE A 67 19.22 0.67 -2.00
CA PHE A 67 19.37 -0.44 -1.07
C PHE A 67 19.90 -1.65 -1.81
N SER A 68 21.00 -2.22 -1.32
CA SER A 68 21.65 -3.39 -1.90
C SER A 68 22.03 -4.42 -0.83
N ASP A 69 22.13 -5.67 -1.26
CA ASP A 69 22.46 -6.82 -0.43
C ASP A 69 23.46 -7.69 -1.19
N ASP A 70 24.60 -7.95 -0.58
CA ASP A 70 25.72 -8.65 -1.22
C ASP A 70 26.10 -8.06 -2.60
N GLY A 71 26.16 -6.73 -2.68
CA GLY A 71 26.47 -5.99 -3.91
C GLY A 71 25.38 -6.01 -4.98
N LYS A 72 24.24 -6.69 -4.74
CA LYS A 72 23.11 -6.71 -5.66
C LYS A 72 22.10 -5.64 -5.28
N ASP A 73 21.77 -4.79 -6.25
CA ASP A 73 20.71 -3.80 -6.08
C ASP A 73 19.37 -4.47 -5.83
N LEU A 74 18.71 -4.08 -4.73
CA LEU A 74 17.39 -4.59 -4.38
C LEU A 74 16.31 -3.63 -4.85
N PHE A 75 16.40 -2.37 -4.42
CA PHE A 75 15.41 -1.34 -4.73
C PHE A 75 15.95 0.06 -4.45
N SER A 76 15.17 1.07 -4.80
CA SER A 76 15.46 2.45 -4.46
C SER A 76 14.23 3.19 -3.98
N LEU A 77 14.42 4.13 -3.07
CA LEU A 77 13.41 5.08 -2.63
C LEU A 77 13.93 6.50 -2.85
N LEU A 78 13.01 7.43 -3.03
CA LEU A 78 13.31 8.86 -3.01
C LEU A 78 12.77 9.44 -1.70
N VAL A 79 13.47 10.40 -1.12
CA VAL A 79 12.95 11.23 -0.03
C VAL A 79 12.98 12.68 -0.45
N ALA A 80 11.78 13.24 -0.62
CA ALA A 80 11.57 14.65 -0.90
C ALA A 80 11.42 15.40 0.43
N ARG A 81 12.17 16.49 0.62
CA ARG A 81 11.93 17.47 1.68
C ARG A 81 11.26 18.70 1.09
N TYR A 82 10.26 19.23 1.77
CA TYR A 82 9.47 20.37 1.29
C TYR A 82 8.89 21.16 2.46
N GLN A 83 8.32 22.33 2.16
CA GLN A 83 7.50 23.10 3.09
C GLN A 83 6.05 23.07 2.61
N ASP A 84 5.12 22.87 3.53
CA ASP A 84 3.69 22.95 3.22
C ASP A 84 3.22 24.42 3.14
N THR A 85 1.93 24.63 2.89
CA THR A 85 1.32 25.97 2.83
C THR A 85 1.46 26.77 4.13
N GLN A 86 1.72 26.10 5.26
CA GLN A 86 1.95 26.70 6.57
C GLN A 86 3.45 26.88 6.87
N GLN A 87 4.32 26.70 5.88
CA GLN A 87 5.78 26.77 6.01
C GLN A 87 6.38 25.73 6.97
N LEU A 88 5.62 24.68 7.31
CA LEU A 88 6.10 23.63 8.18
C LEU A 88 6.97 22.66 7.37
N PRO A 89 8.13 22.22 7.92
CA PRO A 89 8.97 21.25 7.26
C PRO A 89 8.28 19.89 7.18
N ARG A 90 8.27 19.30 5.99
CA ARG A 90 7.70 17.99 5.69
C ARG A 90 8.69 17.14 4.91
N SER A 91 8.41 15.84 4.92
CA SER A 91 9.12 14.83 4.13
C SER A 91 8.13 13.92 3.43
N ALA A 92 8.46 13.44 2.23
CA ALA A 92 7.72 12.38 1.58
C ALA A 92 8.63 11.33 0.95
N ILE A 93 8.32 10.07 1.23
CA ILE A 93 8.97 8.92 0.61
C ILE A 93 8.27 8.64 -0.71
N LEU A 94 9.01 8.59 -1.81
CA LEU A 94 8.47 8.37 -3.15
C LEU A 94 9.16 7.17 -3.81
N PHE A 95 8.53 6.64 -4.84
CA PHE A 95 9.11 5.62 -5.69
C PHE A 95 9.72 6.29 -6.93
N PRO A 96 11.01 6.05 -7.24
CA PRO A 96 11.60 6.53 -8.48
C PRO A 96 10.96 5.85 -9.70
N ALA A 97 10.78 6.62 -10.77
CA ALA A 97 10.44 6.06 -12.09
C ALA A 97 11.64 5.27 -12.66
N ASP A 98 11.35 4.34 -13.55
CA ASP A 98 12.40 3.62 -14.27
C ASP A 98 13.15 4.57 -15.23
N PRO A 99 14.47 4.35 -15.44
CA PRO A 99 15.25 5.16 -16.37
C PRO A 99 14.66 5.09 -17.80
N PRO A 100 14.64 6.21 -18.55
CA PRO A 100 14.14 6.21 -19.94
C PRO A 100 14.88 5.24 -20.88
N SER A 101 16.13 4.91 -20.57
CA SER A 101 16.93 3.92 -21.30
C SER A 101 16.40 2.48 -21.19
N GLN A 102 15.41 2.25 -20.31
CA GLN A 102 14.69 1.00 -20.14
C GLN A 102 13.35 0.97 -20.90
N SER A 103 13.13 1.86 -21.88
CA SER A 103 11.84 1.96 -22.61
C SER A 103 11.39 0.67 -23.32
N ASN A 104 12.32 -0.26 -23.61
CA ASN A 104 12.04 -1.60 -24.15
C ASN A 104 12.13 -2.72 -23.09
N ALA A 105 12.50 -2.38 -21.85
CA ALA A 105 12.55 -3.29 -20.72
C ALA A 105 11.26 -3.17 -19.90
N LEU A 106 10.98 -4.21 -19.14
CA LEU A 106 9.78 -4.31 -18.32
C LEU A 106 9.91 -3.35 -17.15
N THR A 107 8.81 -2.68 -16.82
CA THR A 107 8.75 -1.80 -15.66
C THR A 107 9.15 -2.57 -14.40
N SER A 108 10.11 -2.01 -13.65
CA SER A 108 10.56 -2.61 -12.39
C SER A 108 9.44 -2.57 -11.34
N PRO A 109 9.50 -3.39 -10.28
CA PRO A 109 8.56 -3.31 -9.17
C PRO A 109 8.45 -1.90 -8.55
N THR A 110 9.57 -1.16 -8.53
CA THR A 110 9.61 0.21 -8.01
C THR A 110 8.97 1.19 -8.99
N GLY A 111 9.28 1.08 -10.28
CA GLY A 111 8.65 1.86 -11.34
C GLY A 111 7.14 1.63 -11.42
N LEU A 112 6.69 0.39 -11.19
CA LEU A 112 5.26 0.05 -11.18
C LEU A 112 4.54 0.69 -9.98
N ARG A 113 5.17 0.68 -8.79
CA ARG A 113 4.64 1.42 -7.63
C ARG A 113 4.58 2.93 -7.91
N GLN A 114 5.58 3.49 -8.60
CA GLN A 114 5.55 4.90 -9.01
C GLN A 114 4.35 5.21 -9.92
N GLN A 115 4.09 4.35 -10.92
CA GLN A 115 2.94 4.49 -11.82
C GLN A 115 1.62 4.41 -11.04
N TYR A 116 1.45 3.41 -10.16
CA TYR A 116 0.24 3.29 -9.33
C TYR A 116 -0.01 4.52 -8.46
N TRP A 117 1.05 5.11 -7.89
CA TRP A 117 0.93 6.34 -7.11
C TRP A 117 0.60 7.57 -7.95
N ALA A 118 1.11 7.67 -9.18
CA ALA A 118 0.74 8.74 -10.10
C ALA A 118 -0.75 8.64 -10.49
N GLU A 119 -1.23 7.45 -10.84
CA GLU A 119 -2.63 7.19 -11.16
C GLU A 119 -3.56 7.44 -9.95
N ALA A 120 -3.18 6.94 -8.77
CA ALA A 120 -3.93 7.14 -7.53
C ALA A 120 -4.04 8.63 -7.18
N THR A 121 -2.94 9.39 -7.33
CA THR A 121 -2.95 10.83 -7.10
C THR A 121 -3.91 11.54 -8.04
N SER A 122 -3.89 11.19 -9.33
CA SER A 122 -4.82 11.75 -10.32
C SER A 122 -6.28 11.45 -9.94
N ALA A 123 -6.57 10.22 -9.52
CA ALA A 123 -7.90 9.84 -9.07
C ALA A 123 -8.32 10.59 -7.79
N ILE A 124 -7.42 10.76 -6.83
CA ILE A 124 -7.66 11.52 -5.60
C ILE A 124 -8.01 12.97 -5.93
N VAL A 125 -7.18 13.65 -6.73
CA VAL A 125 -7.40 15.06 -7.13
C VAL A 125 -8.72 15.23 -7.89
N SER A 126 -9.12 14.22 -8.67
CA SER A 126 -10.34 14.27 -9.48
C SER A 126 -11.61 13.96 -8.69
N ASN A 127 -11.54 13.13 -7.64
CA ASN A 127 -12.72 12.58 -6.95
C ASN A 127 -12.88 13.02 -5.49
N ALA A 128 -11.84 13.60 -4.87
CA ALA A 128 -11.90 14.12 -3.52
C ALA A 128 -12.02 15.65 -3.55
N PRO A 129 -12.94 16.25 -2.77
CA PRO A 129 -12.98 17.70 -2.63
C PRO A 129 -11.73 18.21 -1.91
N LYS A 130 -11.39 19.49 -2.11
CA LYS A 130 -10.13 20.09 -1.63
C LYS A 130 -9.95 20.08 -0.11
N ASP A 131 -11.06 20.02 0.62
CA ASP A 131 -11.12 19.94 2.09
C ASP A 131 -11.22 18.50 2.60
N ALA A 132 -11.16 17.50 1.73
CA ALA A 132 -11.19 16.11 2.15
C ALA A 132 -9.97 15.75 3.01
N LEU A 133 -10.22 14.94 4.05
CA LEU A 133 -9.17 14.35 4.87
C LEU A 133 -8.94 12.90 4.43
N ILE A 134 -7.69 12.60 4.06
CA ILE A 134 -7.28 11.25 3.70
C ILE A 134 -6.72 10.54 4.94
N LEU A 135 -7.33 9.41 5.28
CA LEU A 135 -6.87 8.48 6.30
C LEU A 135 -6.04 7.39 5.61
N SER A 136 -4.80 7.25 6.03
CA SER A 136 -3.88 6.22 5.55
C SER A 136 -2.82 5.94 6.62
N TRP A 137 -1.94 4.98 6.36
CA TRP A 137 -0.70 4.90 7.13
C TRP A 137 0.21 6.11 6.84
N TRP A 138 1.23 6.33 7.69
CA TRP A 138 1.96 7.60 7.72
C TRP A 138 2.71 7.91 6.42
N ASP A 139 3.30 6.91 5.78
CA ASP A 139 4.09 7.10 4.55
C ASP A 139 3.19 7.22 3.32
N ASP A 140 2.07 6.49 3.30
CA ASP A 140 0.98 6.72 2.35
C ASP A 140 0.46 8.15 2.46
N GLY A 141 0.30 8.67 3.67
CA GLY A 141 -0.19 10.02 3.90
C GLY A 141 0.83 11.10 3.56
N GLN A 142 2.14 10.81 3.71
CA GLN A 142 3.19 11.66 3.16
C GLN A 142 3.07 11.80 1.64
N ARG A 143 2.87 10.67 0.94
CA ARG A 143 2.74 10.64 -0.53
C ARG A 143 1.49 11.37 -0.98
N VAL A 144 0.34 11.10 -0.35
CA VAL A 144 -0.90 11.82 -0.62
C VAL A 144 -0.71 13.31 -0.45
N HIS A 145 -0.16 13.75 0.67
CA HIS A 145 0.01 15.18 0.94
C HIS A 145 0.92 15.81 -0.11
N PHE A 146 2.10 15.24 -0.33
CA PHE A 146 3.08 15.78 -1.27
C PHE A 146 2.59 15.81 -2.72
N LEU A 147 1.92 14.75 -3.18
CA LEU A 147 1.55 14.60 -4.59
C LEU A 147 0.22 15.29 -4.93
N SER A 148 -0.75 15.32 -4.01
CA SER A 148 -2.10 15.86 -4.27
C SER A 148 -2.36 17.23 -3.62
N GLY A 149 -1.59 17.60 -2.60
CA GLY A 149 -1.84 18.80 -1.78
C GLY A 149 -2.97 18.65 -0.75
N LEU A 150 -3.71 17.53 -0.77
CA LEU A 150 -4.75 17.26 0.24
C LEU A 150 -4.14 16.94 1.61
N ASN A 151 -4.92 17.14 2.65
CA ASN A 151 -4.51 16.81 4.00
C ASN A 151 -4.59 15.30 4.23
N ALA A 152 -3.53 14.74 4.81
CA ALA A 152 -3.51 13.39 5.35
C ALA A 152 -3.52 13.46 6.87
N TRP A 153 -4.31 12.61 7.52
CA TRP A 153 -4.40 12.61 8.99
C TRP A 153 -3.11 12.16 9.68
N LEU A 154 -2.40 11.25 9.03
CA LEU A 154 -1.05 10.82 9.39
C LEU A 154 -0.10 11.12 8.23
N ASN A 155 1.03 11.77 8.50
CA ASN A 155 2.08 11.99 7.50
C ASN A 155 3.50 12.02 8.12
N LYS A 156 3.66 11.47 9.32
CA LYS A 156 4.94 11.40 10.02
C LYS A 156 5.08 10.05 10.74
N PRO A 157 6.23 9.38 10.63
CA PRO A 157 6.54 8.20 11.43
C PRO A 157 6.87 8.59 12.87
N ALA A 158 7.00 7.60 13.75
CA ALA A 158 7.59 7.79 15.07
C ALA A 158 8.60 6.69 15.42
N ALA A 159 9.11 6.69 16.65
CA ALA A 159 10.23 5.84 17.05
C ALA A 159 10.03 4.34 16.70
N ALA A 160 8.82 3.80 16.89
CA ALA A 160 8.53 2.39 16.61
C ALA A 160 8.65 2.00 15.11
N THR A 161 8.53 2.94 14.18
CA THR A 161 8.74 2.72 12.74
C THR A 161 10.18 2.28 12.43
N PHE A 162 11.17 2.73 13.21
CA PHE A 162 12.59 2.60 12.87
C PHE A 162 13.26 1.31 13.37
N ALA A 163 12.47 0.28 13.67
CA ALA A 163 13.00 -1.02 14.10
C ALA A 163 13.72 -1.79 12.97
N GLY A 164 13.35 -1.55 11.70
CA GLY A 164 13.96 -2.21 10.54
C GLY A 164 15.02 -1.37 9.84
N GLU A 165 16.06 -2.02 9.29
CA GLU A 165 17.21 -1.37 8.64
C GLU A 165 16.83 -0.36 7.56
N VAL A 166 15.80 -0.68 6.75
CA VAL A 166 15.29 0.20 5.70
C VAL A 166 14.82 1.53 6.27
N TRP A 167 13.98 1.49 7.31
CA TRP A 167 13.44 2.71 7.91
C TRP A 167 14.51 3.47 8.69
N GLN A 168 15.38 2.76 9.40
CA GLN A 168 16.48 3.35 10.13
C GLN A 168 17.39 4.17 9.21
N ALA A 169 17.68 3.69 8.00
CA ALA A 169 18.48 4.42 7.02
C ALA A 169 17.81 5.72 6.53
N LEU A 170 16.48 5.77 6.50
CA LEU A 170 15.73 6.95 6.08
C LEU A 170 15.48 7.94 7.23
N GLN A 171 15.56 7.50 8.48
CA GLN A 171 15.22 8.30 9.67
C GLN A 171 15.79 9.72 9.68
N PRO A 172 17.07 9.97 9.32
CA PRO A 172 17.63 11.33 9.35
C PRO A 172 16.96 12.32 8.35
N GLN A 173 16.24 11.81 7.35
CA GLN A 173 15.56 12.62 6.35
C GLN A 173 14.08 12.88 6.67
N LEU A 174 13.52 12.21 7.68
CA LEU A 174 12.09 12.23 7.96
C LEU A 174 11.74 13.16 9.11
N SER A 175 10.64 13.90 8.96
CA SER A 175 10.03 14.65 10.06
C SER A 175 9.26 13.69 10.97
N LEU A 176 9.65 13.60 12.24
CA LEU A 176 9.02 12.70 13.20
C LEU A 176 7.75 13.29 13.81
N ALA A 177 6.80 12.42 14.13
CA ALA A 177 5.59 12.78 14.84
C ALA A 177 5.91 13.29 16.26
N SER A 178 5.25 14.37 16.67
CA SER A 178 5.33 14.85 18.05
C SER A 178 4.62 13.90 19.02
N SER A 179 4.82 14.10 20.33
CA SER A 179 4.08 13.39 21.37
C SER A 179 2.56 13.57 21.26
N GLU A 180 2.08 14.68 20.69
CA GLU A 180 0.65 14.95 20.45
C GLU A 180 0.12 14.23 19.20
N GLU A 181 0.99 13.94 18.24
CA GLU A 181 0.65 13.19 17.02
C GLU A 181 0.68 11.67 17.26
N MET A 182 1.46 11.19 18.24
CA MET A 182 1.61 9.77 18.60
C MET A 182 0.29 9.02 18.82
N PRO A 183 -0.70 9.55 19.58
CA PRO A 183 -1.99 8.87 19.75
C PRO A 183 -2.74 8.60 18.44
N ARG A 184 -2.49 9.40 17.39
CA ARG A 184 -3.12 9.21 16.07
C ARG A 184 -2.57 7.98 15.37
N LEU A 185 -1.27 7.72 15.48
CA LEU A 185 -0.63 6.51 14.95
C LEU A 185 -1.23 5.27 15.61
N SER A 186 -1.35 5.28 16.94
CA SER A 186 -1.97 4.18 17.68
C SER A 186 -3.43 3.97 17.32
N LYS A 187 -4.19 5.06 17.17
CA LYS A 187 -5.60 4.99 16.79
C LYS A 187 -5.79 4.44 15.37
N MET A 188 -4.94 4.84 14.41
CA MET A 188 -4.97 4.25 13.06
C MET A 188 -4.60 2.76 13.09
N ALA A 189 -3.56 2.37 13.82
CA ALA A 189 -3.16 0.97 13.93
C ALA A 189 -4.30 0.11 14.50
N ALA A 190 -4.98 0.61 15.55
CA ALA A 190 -6.16 -0.03 16.11
C ALA A 190 -7.30 -0.12 15.09
N TRP A 191 -7.66 0.97 14.40
CA TRP A 191 -8.73 0.96 13.40
C TRP A 191 -8.47 -0.01 12.26
N LEU A 192 -7.25 -0.07 11.74
CA LEU A 192 -6.90 -0.97 10.65
C LEU A 192 -6.98 -2.46 11.05
N THR A 193 -6.76 -2.77 12.32
CA THR A 193 -6.63 -4.17 12.79
C THR A 193 -7.84 -4.67 13.59
N MET A 194 -8.80 -3.81 13.91
CA MET A 194 -10.05 -4.21 14.58
C MET A 194 -11.16 -4.53 13.57
N ASP A 195 -12.27 -5.06 14.10
CA ASP A 195 -13.51 -5.32 13.37
C ASP A 195 -13.94 -4.13 12.50
N SER A 196 -14.27 -4.39 11.23
CA SER A 196 -14.53 -3.33 10.25
C SER A 196 -15.72 -2.44 10.57
N ASP A 197 -16.82 -2.98 11.10
CA ASP A 197 -18.00 -2.18 11.45
C ASP A 197 -17.71 -1.30 12.66
N LYS A 198 -16.99 -1.84 13.65
CA LYS A 198 -16.54 -1.07 14.82
C LYS A 198 -15.57 0.04 14.42
N ALA A 199 -14.56 -0.27 13.59
CA ALA A 199 -13.59 0.70 13.13
C ALA A 199 -14.25 1.87 12.39
N LEU A 200 -15.17 1.57 11.47
CA LEU A 200 -15.90 2.57 10.70
C LEU A 200 -16.79 3.44 11.60
N ALA A 201 -17.46 2.86 12.60
CA ALA A 201 -18.23 3.61 13.58
C ALA A 201 -17.34 4.54 14.42
N GLU A 202 -16.16 4.07 14.87
CA GLU A 202 -15.21 4.90 15.61
C GLU A 202 -14.59 6.01 14.75
N ILE A 203 -14.29 5.75 13.48
CA ILE A 203 -13.83 6.76 12.52
C ILE A 203 -14.90 7.83 12.34
N ALA A 204 -16.16 7.44 12.11
CA ALA A 204 -17.28 8.36 11.96
C ALA A 204 -17.48 9.21 13.23
N ALA A 205 -17.40 8.61 14.42
CA ALA A 205 -17.49 9.33 15.68
C ALA A 205 -16.32 10.31 15.90
N ASN A 206 -15.11 9.95 15.45
CA ASN A 206 -13.91 10.76 15.63
C ASN A 206 -13.92 12.04 14.79
N PHE A 207 -14.41 11.97 13.54
CA PHE A 207 -14.37 13.10 12.62
C PHE A 207 -15.73 13.78 12.44
N GLY A 208 -16.83 13.13 12.81
CA GLY A 208 -18.18 13.63 12.58
C GLY A 208 -18.47 13.80 11.07
N LYS A 209 -19.32 14.78 10.74
CA LYS A 209 -19.73 15.10 9.37
C LYS A 209 -19.13 16.42 8.85
N SER A 210 -18.11 16.95 9.54
CA SER A 210 -17.57 18.29 9.28
C SER A 210 -16.75 18.39 7.99
N GLN A 211 -16.19 17.28 7.52
CA GLN A 211 -15.47 17.21 6.24
C GLN A 211 -15.55 15.79 5.64
N PRO A 212 -15.44 15.65 4.31
CA PRO A 212 -15.41 14.35 3.65
C PRO A 212 -14.18 13.53 4.06
N ILE A 213 -14.40 12.26 4.41
CA ILE A 213 -13.33 11.34 4.84
C ILE A 213 -13.11 10.28 3.76
N TYR A 214 -11.84 10.04 3.44
CA TYR A 214 -11.43 8.97 2.53
C TYR A 214 -10.42 8.06 3.24
N LEU A 215 -10.41 6.78 2.89
CA LEU A 215 -9.40 5.81 3.32
C LEU A 215 -8.54 5.40 2.12
N LEU A 216 -7.22 5.37 2.30
CA LEU A 216 -6.28 4.79 1.35
C LEU A 216 -5.55 3.64 2.03
N VAL A 217 -5.56 2.48 1.37
CA VAL A 217 -4.79 1.31 1.77
C VAL A 217 -3.94 0.79 0.61
N SER A 218 -2.77 0.26 0.93
CA SER A 218 -1.89 -0.43 0.00
C SER A 218 -1.54 -1.82 0.51
N ASN A 219 -1.25 -2.73 -0.41
CA ASN A 219 -0.84 -4.10 -0.08
C ASN A 219 0.43 -4.14 0.78
N ASP A 220 1.28 -3.11 0.73
CA ASP A 220 2.49 -3.01 1.55
C ASP A 220 2.16 -2.99 3.06
N LEU A 221 0.92 -2.68 3.47
CA LEU A 221 0.49 -2.80 4.87
C LEU A 221 0.51 -4.25 5.39
N LEU A 222 0.33 -5.26 4.53
CA LEU A 222 0.46 -6.67 4.92
C LEU A 222 1.88 -7.04 5.32
N LEU A 223 2.86 -6.25 4.88
CA LEU A 223 4.26 -6.41 5.22
C LEU A 223 4.65 -5.57 6.46
N ARG A 224 3.74 -4.73 6.98
CA ARG A 224 3.95 -3.84 8.13
C ARG A 224 3.20 -4.24 9.39
N GLN A 225 2.75 -5.49 9.47
CA GLN A 225 1.98 -5.96 10.63
C GLN A 225 2.73 -5.78 11.95
N GLY A 226 4.04 -6.03 11.98
CA GLY A 226 4.86 -5.78 13.17
C GLY A 226 4.88 -4.30 13.60
N GLU A 227 4.89 -3.37 12.63
CA GLU A 227 4.79 -1.94 12.90
C GLU A 227 3.41 -1.59 13.47
N LEU A 228 2.32 -2.09 12.87
CA LEU A 228 0.96 -1.87 13.36
C LEU A 228 0.79 -2.37 14.81
N VAL A 229 1.31 -3.57 15.13
CA VAL A 229 1.29 -4.12 16.49
C VAL A 229 2.12 -3.26 17.45
N ALA A 230 3.29 -2.78 17.04
CA ALA A 230 4.12 -1.90 17.85
C ALA A 230 3.43 -0.56 18.21
N TYR A 231 2.47 -0.11 17.38
CA TYR A 231 1.62 1.04 17.67
C TYR A 231 0.34 0.70 18.45
N GLY A 232 0.14 -0.55 18.86
CA GLY A 232 -1.03 -0.99 19.63
C GLY A 232 -2.18 -1.56 18.79
N GLY A 233 -1.94 -1.86 17.52
CA GLY A 233 -2.85 -2.66 16.69
C GLY A 233 -2.93 -4.12 17.18
N SER A 234 -4.03 -4.78 16.84
CA SER A 234 -4.19 -6.23 17.08
C SER A 234 -3.38 -7.03 16.06
N THR A 235 -2.86 -8.19 16.48
CA THR A 235 -2.24 -9.14 15.57
C THR A 235 -3.28 -9.67 14.58
N LEU A 236 -2.96 -9.61 13.30
CA LEU A 236 -3.74 -10.23 12.23
C LEU A 236 -3.09 -11.56 11.85
N SER A 237 -3.86 -12.63 11.75
CA SER A 237 -3.35 -13.96 11.48
C SER A 237 -3.55 -14.32 10.01
N PHE A 238 -2.45 -14.61 9.32
CA PHE A 238 -2.47 -15.01 7.91
C PHE A 238 -1.67 -16.29 7.69
N HIS A 239 -2.19 -17.17 6.83
CA HIS A 239 -1.34 -18.07 6.07
C HIS A 239 -0.67 -17.25 4.97
N ALA A 240 0.65 -17.36 4.86
CA ALA A 240 1.43 -16.70 3.82
C ALA A 240 2.28 -17.71 3.07
N ASN A 241 2.39 -17.57 1.75
CA ASN A 241 3.22 -18.44 0.93
C ASN A 241 3.83 -17.68 -0.24
N ASN A 242 5.04 -18.09 -0.63
CA ASN A 242 5.69 -17.62 -1.85
C ASN A 242 5.54 -18.71 -2.90
N ILE A 243 4.68 -18.47 -3.89
CA ILE A 243 4.36 -19.42 -4.96
C ILE A 243 5.19 -19.03 -6.18
N PRO A 244 6.05 -19.91 -6.73
CA PRO A 244 6.83 -19.58 -7.92
C PRO A 244 5.94 -19.12 -9.08
N ALA A 245 6.36 -18.07 -9.78
CA ALA A 245 5.68 -17.59 -10.97
C ALA A 245 6.25 -18.30 -12.20
N GLY A 246 5.42 -19.04 -12.92
CA GLY A 246 5.78 -19.74 -14.13
C GLY A 246 5.64 -18.88 -15.38
N ALA A 247 5.86 -19.52 -16.54
CA ALA A 247 5.54 -18.94 -17.85
C ALA A 247 4.05 -19.07 -18.20
N ASP A 248 3.30 -19.91 -17.48
CA ASP A 248 1.88 -20.14 -17.68
C ASP A 248 1.05 -19.48 -16.58
N LEU A 249 0.49 -18.31 -16.91
CA LEU A 249 -0.37 -17.55 -16.00
C LEU A 249 -1.62 -18.34 -15.56
N HIS A 250 -2.19 -19.18 -16.44
CA HIS A 250 -3.36 -19.98 -16.06
C HIS A 250 -2.99 -21.04 -15.02
N GLY A 251 -1.83 -21.69 -15.20
CA GLY A 251 -1.23 -22.59 -14.23
C GLY A 251 -0.94 -21.91 -12.90
N ASP A 252 -0.32 -20.73 -12.93
CA ASP A 252 -0.03 -19.92 -11.72
C ASP A 252 -1.31 -19.61 -10.93
N ILE A 253 -2.37 -19.15 -11.63
CA ILE A 253 -3.67 -18.86 -11.02
C ILE A 253 -4.26 -20.11 -10.38
N ALA A 254 -4.19 -21.26 -11.05
CA ALA A 254 -4.71 -22.52 -10.52
C ALA A 254 -3.95 -22.95 -9.25
N GLN A 255 -2.63 -22.75 -9.22
CA GLN A 255 -1.79 -23.07 -8.05
C GLN A 255 -2.14 -22.20 -6.85
N VAL A 256 -2.25 -20.88 -7.05
CA VAL A 256 -2.68 -19.93 -5.99
C VAL A 256 -4.05 -20.31 -5.44
N LYS A 257 -5.01 -20.58 -6.33
CA LYS A 257 -6.38 -20.95 -5.92
C LYS A 257 -6.41 -22.24 -5.11
N ARG A 258 -5.63 -23.25 -5.51
CA ARG A 258 -5.54 -24.51 -4.79
C ARG A 258 -4.98 -24.30 -3.38
N TRP A 259 -3.85 -23.60 -3.28
CA TRP A 259 -3.24 -23.27 -1.99
C TRP A 259 -4.20 -22.51 -1.07
N ALA A 260 -4.91 -21.51 -1.60
CA ALA A 260 -5.87 -20.73 -0.81
C ALA A 260 -7.09 -21.55 -0.36
N ALA A 261 -7.56 -22.47 -1.20
CA ALA A 261 -8.65 -23.38 -0.84
C ALA A 261 -8.24 -24.35 0.29
N GLU A 262 -6.99 -24.81 0.26
CA GLU A 262 -6.44 -25.71 1.28
C GLU A 262 -6.13 -25.02 2.61
N THR A 263 -5.80 -23.71 2.60
CA THR A 263 -5.27 -23.01 3.78
C THR A 263 -6.19 -21.94 4.38
N GLY A 264 -7.13 -21.36 3.62
CA GLY A 264 -7.96 -20.28 4.15
C GLY A 264 -9.28 -20.10 3.41
N GLU A 265 -9.95 -21.23 3.15
CA GLU A 265 -11.31 -21.29 2.59
C GLU A 265 -11.46 -20.56 1.24
N GLY A 266 -10.36 -20.36 0.52
CA GLY A 266 -10.34 -19.70 -0.78
C GLY A 266 -10.35 -18.16 -0.73
N ASN A 267 -10.27 -17.53 0.44
CA ASN A 267 -10.11 -16.08 0.54
C ASN A 267 -8.63 -15.69 0.51
N TYR A 268 -8.15 -15.10 -0.59
CA TYR A 268 -6.73 -14.77 -0.73
C TYR A 268 -6.49 -13.42 -1.40
N LEU A 269 -5.29 -12.91 -1.18
CA LEU A 269 -4.70 -11.80 -1.91
C LEU A 269 -3.34 -12.26 -2.43
N VAL A 270 -3.00 -11.87 -3.66
CA VAL A 270 -1.69 -12.12 -4.25
C VAL A 270 -1.03 -10.85 -4.73
N GLN A 271 0.29 -10.79 -4.56
CA GLN A 271 1.16 -9.76 -5.09
C GLN A 271 2.28 -10.41 -5.87
N LYS A 272 2.46 -10.03 -7.13
CA LYS A 272 3.61 -10.49 -7.91
C LYS A 272 4.87 -9.78 -7.44
N GLU A 273 5.90 -10.55 -7.16
CA GLU A 273 7.18 -10.09 -6.62
C GLU A 273 8.33 -10.82 -7.31
N GLY A 274 8.83 -10.27 -8.42
CA GLY A 274 9.90 -10.94 -9.15
C GLY A 274 9.42 -12.25 -9.80
N GLN A 275 10.07 -13.35 -9.41
CA GLN A 275 9.82 -14.72 -9.88
C GLN A 275 8.81 -15.49 -8.99
N TYR A 276 8.08 -14.80 -8.11
CA TYR A 276 7.06 -15.44 -7.27
C TYR A 276 5.84 -14.55 -7.11
N TYR A 277 4.72 -15.17 -6.75
CA TYR A 277 3.56 -14.52 -6.15
C TYR A 277 3.65 -14.70 -4.65
N ARG A 278 3.69 -13.59 -3.91
CA ARG A 278 3.43 -13.62 -2.48
C ARG A 278 1.93 -13.66 -2.27
N ALA A 279 1.47 -14.68 -1.57
CA ALA A 279 0.06 -14.92 -1.32
C ALA A 279 -0.22 -14.85 0.19
N TRP A 280 -1.35 -14.24 0.54
CA TRP A 280 -1.86 -14.20 1.91
C TRP A 280 -3.29 -14.72 1.94
N SER A 281 -3.64 -15.43 3.00
CA SER A 281 -4.99 -15.90 3.28
C SER A 281 -5.30 -15.70 4.77
N PRO A 282 -6.36 -14.95 5.15
CA PRO A 282 -6.72 -14.74 6.56
C PRO A 282 -7.07 -16.08 7.23
N SER A 283 -6.45 -16.38 8.37
CA SER A 283 -6.56 -17.70 9.00
C SER A 283 -7.66 -17.82 10.05
N ASP A 284 -8.28 -16.70 10.47
CA ASP A 284 -9.32 -16.70 11.49
C ASP A 284 -10.45 -15.68 11.18
N PRO A 285 -11.66 -15.84 11.75
CA PRO A 285 -12.79 -14.94 11.49
C PRO A 285 -12.55 -13.47 11.88
N ALA A 286 -11.78 -13.20 12.95
CA ALA A 286 -11.50 -11.84 13.38
C ALA A 286 -10.61 -11.12 12.36
N THR A 287 -9.58 -11.81 11.86
CA THR A 287 -8.72 -11.30 10.78
C THR A 287 -9.51 -11.13 9.48
N LYS A 288 -10.39 -12.08 9.13
CA LYS A 288 -11.26 -11.98 7.94
C LYS A 288 -12.13 -10.71 7.98
N ASN A 289 -12.59 -10.27 9.16
CA ASN A 289 -13.41 -9.08 9.31
C ASN A 289 -12.67 -7.81 9.73
N ALA A 290 -11.34 -7.86 9.88
CA ALA A 290 -10.55 -6.68 10.22
C ALA A 290 -10.64 -5.62 9.11
N LEU A 291 -10.69 -4.33 9.47
CA LEU A 291 -10.87 -3.24 8.49
C LEU A 291 -9.85 -3.31 7.35
N LEU A 292 -8.56 -3.51 7.66
CA LEU A 292 -7.51 -3.64 6.65
C LEU A 292 -7.81 -4.75 5.63
N VAL A 293 -8.21 -5.93 6.11
CA VAL A 293 -8.51 -7.09 5.23
C VAL A 293 -9.75 -6.82 4.37
N ARG A 294 -10.76 -6.15 4.94
CA ARG A 294 -11.99 -5.77 4.22
C ARG A 294 -11.78 -4.67 3.18
N LEU A 295 -10.71 -3.88 3.30
CA LEU A 295 -10.33 -2.83 2.34
C LEU A 295 -9.26 -3.26 1.33
N LEU A 296 -8.50 -4.32 1.61
CA LEU A 296 -7.55 -4.88 0.65
C LEU A 296 -8.27 -5.79 -0.37
N PRO A 297 -7.72 -5.98 -1.58
CA PRO A 297 -8.34 -6.73 -2.68
C PRO A 297 -8.33 -8.26 -2.48
N PHE A 298 -8.61 -8.73 -1.26
CA PHE A 298 -8.92 -10.13 -1.00
C PHE A 298 -10.16 -10.56 -1.80
N ILE A 299 -10.20 -11.80 -2.29
CA ILE A 299 -11.29 -12.30 -3.14
C ILE A 299 -12.69 -12.03 -2.54
N ASP A 300 -12.85 -12.20 -1.22
CA ASP A 300 -14.14 -11.93 -0.58
C ASP A 300 -14.44 -10.44 -0.38
N SER A 301 -13.41 -9.62 -0.11
CA SER A 301 -13.55 -8.16 -0.01
C SER A 301 -13.97 -7.54 -1.34
N LEU A 302 -13.50 -8.09 -2.47
CA LEU A 302 -13.91 -7.67 -3.81
C LEU A 302 -15.40 -7.93 -4.09
N LYS A 303 -16.03 -8.91 -3.44
CA LYS A 303 -17.46 -9.23 -3.62
C LYS A 303 -18.36 -8.26 -2.87
N GLN A 304 -17.93 -7.84 -1.68
CA GLN A 304 -18.74 -7.00 -0.81
C GLN A 304 -17.85 -6.16 0.09
N LEU A 305 -17.91 -4.84 -0.08
CA LEU A 305 -17.29 -3.88 0.82
C LEU A 305 -18.14 -3.70 2.09
N PRO A 306 -17.55 -3.22 3.20
CA PRO A 306 -18.31 -2.81 4.39
C PRO A 306 -19.38 -1.76 4.07
N LYS A 307 -20.42 -1.68 4.91
CA LYS A 307 -21.47 -0.66 4.74
C LYS A 307 -20.86 0.74 4.89
N GLY A 308 -21.30 1.67 4.05
CA GLY A 308 -20.83 3.06 4.08
C GLY A 308 -19.42 3.28 3.51
N VAL A 309 -18.87 2.27 2.83
CA VAL A 309 -17.60 2.36 2.11
C VAL A 309 -17.86 2.29 0.62
N GLU A 310 -17.36 3.27 -0.13
CA GLU A 310 -17.42 3.32 -1.58
C GLU A 310 -16.01 3.36 -2.15
N ARG A 311 -15.66 2.42 -3.05
CA ARG A 311 -14.36 2.44 -3.73
C ARG A 311 -14.36 3.46 -4.86
N VAL A 312 -13.57 4.51 -4.72
CA VAL A 312 -13.41 5.57 -5.73
C VAL A 312 -12.28 5.28 -6.70
N TYR A 313 -11.27 4.51 -6.26
CA TYR A 313 -10.15 4.11 -7.11
C TYR A 313 -9.55 2.78 -6.65
N GLN A 314 -9.05 2.01 -7.61
CA GLN A 314 -8.20 0.85 -7.38
C GLN A 314 -7.18 0.76 -8.51
N SER A 315 -5.91 0.60 -8.16
CA SER A 315 -4.84 0.48 -9.14
C SER A 315 -4.96 -0.81 -9.97
N GLY A 316 -4.28 -0.83 -11.12
CA GLY A 316 -4.09 -2.03 -11.91
C GLY A 316 -3.32 -3.15 -11.19
N GLY A 317 -3.09 -4.26 -11.90
CA GLY A 317 -2.19 -5.34 -11.46
C GLY A 317 -2.53 -6.00 -10.12
N GLY A 318 -3.81 -6.28 -9.89
CA GLY A 318 -4.28 -6.95 -8.68
C GLY A 318 -4.69 -6.02 -7.53
N GLY A 319 -4.78 -4.71 -7.77
CA GLY A 319 -5.31 -3.77 -6.79
C GLY A 319 -4.33 -3.38 -5.69
N TYR A 320 -3.05 -3.23 -6.02
CA TYR A 320 -1.98 -2.85 -5.09
C TYR A 320 -2.35 -1.68 -4.17
N LEU A 321 -3.07 -0.69 -4.68
CA LEU A 321 -3.53 0.48 -3.93
C LEU A 321 -5.01 0.73 -4.20
N SER A 322 -5.77 1.01 -3.15
CA SER A 322 -7.18 1.37 -3.25
C SER A 322 -7.49 2.64 -2.45
N VAL A 323 -8.39 3.46 -2.99
CA VAL A 323 -8.92 4.65 -2.33
C VAL A 323 -10.43 4.49 -2.18
N TYR A 324 -10.92 4.77 -0.98
CA TYR A 324 -12.30 4.62 -0.57
C TYR A 324 -12.84 5.94 -0.04
N LYS A 325 -14.07 6.28 -0.36
CA LYS A 325 -14.85 7.34 0.27
C LYS A 325 -15.68 6.73 1.40
N LEU A 326 -15.71 7.40 2.55
CA LEU A 326 -16.57 7.03 3.68
C LEU A 326 -17.81 7.91 3.71
N GLY A 327 -18.96 7.32 3.97
CA GLY A 327 -20.22 8.05 4.12
C GLY A 327 -21.40 7.14 4.46
N GLU A 328 -22.47 7.71 5.01
CA GLU A 328 -23.71 6.96 5.25
C GLU A 328 -24.42 6.68 3.92
N LYS A 329 -24.75 5.40 3.67
CA LYS A 329 -25.84 5.01 2.77
C LYS A 329 -27.10 4.78 3.58
#